data_AF-A0A345NTG0-F1
#
_entry.id   AF-A0A345NTG0-F1
#
_cell.length_a   1.000
_cell.length_b   1.000
_cell.length_c   1.000
_cell.angle_alpha   90.00
_cell.angle_beta   90.00
_cell.angle_gamma   90.00
#
_symmetry.space_group_name_H-M   'P 1'
#
loop_
_entity.id
_entity.type
_entity.pdbx_description
1 polymer ?
#
loop_
_entity_poly.entity_id
_entity_poly.type
_entity_poly.pdbx_seq_one_letter_code
_entity_poly.pdbx_strand_id
1 'polypeptide(L)'
;MNEEKRQQVEREKTFVKNQVINTSQELAAISEQTSASTEELSAKTQLLEETTIQNLSFITETENTSINGKELVSTQAEQFVQMVEYMTDLASRMEELYKSSDQIKDVVTLITSIADQTNLLSLNAAIEAARAGQHGKGFAVVASEVRNLSVETKQAIGKVTGMIEETNTNINDMSNFVRMMEKLIQKSAQDNLQVTHSYDSIVEAVSGMKEQTTQSRKSIENTVQILLEINQAIETIAHSSDDLMQLAEDL
;
A
#
# COMPACT_ATOMS: atom_id res chain seq x y z
N MET A 1 67.88 29.93 -66.54
CA MET A 1 68.31 29.77 -65.13
C MET A 1 67.68 30.77 -64.15
N ASN A 2 67.73 32.10 -64.33
CA ASN A 2 67.04 33.04 -63.41
C ASN A 2 65.51 33.15 -63.65
N GLU A 3 65.04 33.12 -64.90
CA GLU A 3 63.61 33.23 -65.21
C GLU A 3 62.82 31.97 -64.82
N GLU A 4 63.39 30.78 -65.03
CA GLU A 4 62.76 29.50 -64.65
C GLU A 4 62.64 29.34 -63.14
N LYS A 5 63.67 29.74 -62.37
CA LYS A 5 63.60 29.79 -60.90
C LYS A 5 62.53 30.78 -60.42
N ARG A 6 62.42 31.95 -61.05
CA ARG A 6 61.40 32.94 -60.70
C ARG A 6 59.99 32.43 -61.00
N GLN A 7 59.77 31.80 -62.15
CA GLN A 7 58.48 31.17 -62.48
C GLN A 7 58.14 29.98 -61.58
N GLN A 8 59.14 29.23 -61.11
CA GLN A 8 58.93 28.14 -60.15
C GLN A 8 58.51 28.69 -58.78
N VAL A 9 59.18 29.73 -58.27
CA VAL A 9 58.83 30.39 -57.01
C VAL A 9 57.43 31.00 -57.06
N GLU A 10 57.05 31.65 -58.16
CA GLU A 10 55.69 32.20 -58.31
C GLU A 10 54.60 31.12 -58.38
N ARG A 11 54.90 29.96 -58.99
CA ARG A 11 53.99 28.80 -58.97
C ARG A 11 53.86 28.19 -57.58
N GLU A 12 54.96 28.05 -56.86
CA GLU A 12 54.96 27.56 -55.48
C GLU A 12 54.21 28.52 -54.54
N LYS A 13 54.40 29.84 -54.67
CA LYS A 13 53.63 30.86 -53.96
C LYS A 13 52.14 30.76 -54.24
N THR A 14 51.75 30.69 -55.52
CA THR A 14 50.35 30.58 -55.92
C THR A 14 49.71 29.29 -55.39
N PHE A 15 50.47 28.19 -55.40
CA PHE A 15 50.03 26.92 -54.82
C PHE A 15 49.80 27.02 -53.31
N VAL A 16 50.77 27.56 -52.56
CA VAL A 16 50.66 27.76 -51.11
C VAL A 16 49.52 28.72 -50.77
N LYS A 17 49.38 29.83 -51.49
CA LYS A 17 48.28 30.80 -51.36
C LYS A 17 46.91 30.13 -51.49
N ASN A 18 46.69 29.39 -52.58
CA ASN A 18 45.43 28.69 -52.79
C ASN A 18 45.19 27.61 -51.72
N GLN A 19 46.23 26.93 -51.26
CA GLN A 19 46.11 25.93 -50.20
C GLN A 19 45.71 26.58 -48.86
N VAL A 20 46.32 27.70 -48.48
CA VAL A 20 46.00 28.44 -47.24
C VAL A 20 44.58 29.02 -47.31
N ILE A 21 44.16 29.58 -48.44
CA ILE A 21 42.79 30.08 -48.64
C ILE A 21 41.77 28.94 -48.47
N ASN A 22 41.99 27.80 -49.13
CA ASN A 22 41.08 26.65 -49.02
C ASN A 22 41.00 26.13 -47.58
N THR A 23 42.15 25.97 -46.90
CA THR A 23 42.17 25.52 -45.49
C THR A 23 41.50 26.53 -44.56
N SER A 24 41.65 27.83 -44.79
CA SER A 24 40.98 28.87 -43.99
C SER A 24 39.47 28.83 -44.20
N GLN A 25 39.01 28.71 -45.45
CA GLN A 25 37.57 28.56 -45.75
C GLN A 25 36.98 27.29 -45.12
N GLU A 26 37.69 26.16 -45.16
CA GLU A 26 37.29 24.93 -44.46
C GLU A 26 37.21 25.14 -42.94
N LEU A 27 38.19 25.85 -42.35
CA LEU A 27 38.25 26.12 -40.92
C LEU A 27 37.11 27.04 -40.45
N ALA A 28 36.79 28.07 -41.23
CA ALA A 28 35.63 28.93 -40.98
C ALA A 28 34.31 28.15 -41.03
N ALA A 29 34.12 27.31 -42.06
CA ALA A 29 32.92 26.48 -42.18
C ALA A 29 32.77 25.47 -41.02
N ILE A 30 33.88 24.84 -40.59
CA ILE A 30 33.89 23.95 -39.42
C ILE A 30 33.58 24.73 -38.14
N SER A 31 34.09 25.95 -38.00
CA SER A 31 33.85 26.82 -36.84
C SER A 31 32.37 27.20 -36.72
N GLU A 32 31.75 27.63 -37.82
CA GLU A 32 30.31 27.92 -37.87
C GLU A 32 29.47 26.68 -37.51
N GLN A 33 29.80 25.52 -38.08
CA GLN A 33 29.11 24.26 -37.78
C GLN A 33 29.26 23.85 -36.30
N THR A 34 30.46 24.03 -35.74
CA THR A 34 30.73 23.71 -34.33
C THR A 34 30.00 24.69 -33.40
N SER A 35 29.91 25.97 -33.78
CA SER A 35 29.14 26.98 -33.04
C SER A 35 27.67 26.59 -32.96
N ALA A 36 27.04 26.27 -34.09
CA ALA A 36 25.64 25.83 -34.14
C ALA A 36 25.40 24.58 -33.28
N SER A 37 26.32 23.61 -33.32
CA SER A 37 26.24 22.39 -32.50
C SER A 37 26.37 22.69 -31.00
N THR A 38 27.20 23.67 -30.64
CA THR A 38 27.44 24.10 -29.25
C THR A 38 26.23 24.85 -28.70
N GLU A 39 25.57 25.70 -29.49
CA GLU A 39 24.31 26.35 -29.14
C GLU A 39 23.20 25.32 -28.88
N GLU A 40 23.05 24.32 -29.75
CA GLU A 40 22.08 23.25 -29.56
C GLU A 40 22.36 22.46 -28.27
N LEU A 41 23.63 22.13 -28.00
CA LEU A 41 24.03 21.41 -26.80
C LEU A 41 23.82 22.24 -25.53
N SER A 42 24.03 23.56 -25.59
CA SER A 42 23.71 24.50 -24.51
C SER A 42 22.22 24.47 -24.17
N ALA A 43 21.35 24.58 -25.18
CA ALA A 43 19.90 24.51 -24.98
C ALA A 43 19.46 23.16 -24.36
N LYS A 44 20.02 22.04 -24.84
CA LYS A 44 19.77 20.71 -24.25
C LYS A 44 20.27 20.61 -22.81
N THR A 45 21.39 21.23 -22.49
CA THR A 45 21.97 21.23 -21.13
C THR A 45 21.09 22.00 -20.16
N GLN A 46 20.52 23.15 -20.58
CA GLN A 46 19.55 23.90 -19.77
C GLN A 46 18.27 23.09 -19.51
N LEU A 47 17.76 22.38 -20.52
CA LEU A 47 16.59 21.50 -20.34
C LEU A 47 16.88 20.35 -19.35
N LEU A 48 18.09 19.77 -19.41
CA LEU A 48 18.53 18.76 -18.45
C LEU A 48 18.64 19.31 -17.03
N GLU A 49 19.09 20.56 -16.86
CA GLU A 49 19.13 21.23 -15.56
C GLU A 49 17.73 21.38 -14.97
N GLU A 50 16.78 21.90 -15.75
CA GLU A 50 15.38 22.05 -15.33
C GLU A 50 14.77 20.70 -14.93
N THR A 51 14.97 19.67 -15.76
CA THR A 51 14.48 18.30 -15.48
C THR A 51 15.10 17.73 -14.21
N THR A 52 16.38 18.01 -13.95
CA THR A 52 17.09 17.55 -12.74
C THR A 52 16.51 18.20 -11.48
N ILE A 53 16.17 19.50 -11.54
CA ILE A 53 15.52 20.22 -10.43
C ILE A 53 14.13 19.64 -10.16
N GLN A 54 13.35 19.41 -11.22
CA GLN A 54 12.02 18.79 -11.10
C GLN A 54 12.10 17.38 -10.49
N ASN A 55 13.08 16.58 -10.91
CA ASN A 55 13.32 15.24 -10.35
C ASN A 55 13.62 15.29 -8.84
N LEU A 56 14.43 16.24 -8.37
CA LEU A 56 14.69 16.40 -6.92
C LEU A 56 13.41 16.70 -6.13
N SER A 57 12.53 17.54 -6.68
CA SER A 57 11.23 17.82 -6.07
C SER A 57 10.39 16.55 -5.96
N PHE A 58 10.28 15.78 -7.05
CA PHE A 58 9.52 14.53 -7.09
C PHE A 58 10.09 13.47 -6.12
N ILE A 59 11.42 13.36 -6.05
CA ILE A 59 12.12 12.49 -5.09
C ILE A 59 11.74 12.86 -3.65
N THR A 60 11.78 14.15 -3.32
CA THR A 60 11.46 14.64 -1.96
C THR A 60 9.99 14.38 -1.60
N GLU A 61 9.07 14.61 -2.53
CA GLU A 61 7.65 14.30 -2.33
C GLU A 61 7.40 12.81 -2.15
N THR A 62 8.07 11.97 -2.94
CA THR A 62 8.00 10.51 -2.84
C THR A 62 8.58 10.02 -1.51
N GLU A 63 9.69 10.60 -1.04
CA GLU A 63 10.29 10.32 0.26
C GLU A 63 9.28 10.57 1.39
N ASN A 64 8.70 11.77 1.42
CA ASN A 64 7.71 12.16 2.43
C ASN A 64 6.46 11.27 2.40
N THR A 65 5.93 11.00 1.21
CA THR A 65 4.75 10.14 1.05
C THR A 65 5.02 8.71 1.50
N SER A 66 6.24 8.20 1.26
CA SER A 66 6.66 6.87 1.68
C SER A 66 6.82 6.77 3.20
N ILE A 67 7.39 7.79 3.83
CA ILE A 67 7.50 7.87 5.29
C ILE A 67 6.11 7.92 5.94
N ASN A 68 5.22 8.78 5.45
CA ASN A 68 3.84 8.87 5.94
C ASN A 68 3.08 7.56 5.73
N GLY A 69 3.26 6.91 4.57
CA GLY A 69 2.67 5.61 4.28
C GLY A 69 3.14 4.53 5.26
N LYS A 70 4.44 4.53 5.60
CA LYS A 70 5.01 3.61 6.60
C LYS A 70 4.41 3.84 8.00
N GLU A 71 4.20 5.09 8.41
CA GLU A 71 3.56 5.44 9.69
C GLU A 71 2.11 4.96 9.76
N LEU A 72 1.34 5.14 8.67
CA LEU A 72 -0.03 4.63 8.57
C LEU A 72 -0.08 3.10 8.69
N VAL A 73 0.83 2.40 8.02
CA VAL A 73 0.94 0.93 8.09
C VAL A 73 1.33 0.48 9.50
N SER A 74 2.23 1.20 10.18
CA SER A 74 2.58 0.93 11.58
C SER A 74 1.39 1.11 12.51
N THR A 75 0.61 2.17 12.34
CA THR A 75 -0.62 2.40 13.11
C THR A 75 -1.63 1.28 12.87
N GLN A 76 -1.74 0.80 11.62
CA GLN A 76 -2.59 -0.35 11.29
C GLN A 76 -2.12 -1.64 11.96
N ALA A 77 -0.81 -1.84 12.14
CA ALA A 77 -0.28 -2.98 12.89
C ALA A 77 -0.73 -2.96 14.36
N GLU A 78 -0.74 -1.80 15.01
CA GLU A 78 -1.28 -1.63 16.37
C GLU A 78 -2.78 -1.95 16.44
N GLN A 79 -3.54 -1.58 15.42
CA GLN A 79 -4.96 -1.91 15.33
C GLN A 79 -5.20 -3.43 15.25
N PHE A 80 -4.34 -4.18 14.56
CA PHE A 80 -4.46 -5.64 14.53
C PHE A 80 -4.23 -6.26 15.92
N VAL A 81 -3.30 -5.73 16.71
CA VAL A 81 -3.10 -6.19 18.10
C VAL A 81 -4.38 -6.00 18.91
N GLN A 82 -5.01 -4.82 18.83
CA GLN A 82 -6.28 -4.54 19.51
C GLN A 82 -7.41 -5.46 19.01
N MET A 83 -7.47 -5.76 17.71
CA MET A 83 -8.47 -6.68 17.17
C MET A 83 -8.32 -8.10 17.73
N VAL A 84 -7.08 -8.59 17.91
CA VAL A 84 -6.84 -9.88 18.56
C VAL A 84 -7.32 -9.90 20.01
N GLU A 85 -7.10 -8.81 20.75
CA GLU A 85 -7.62 -8.66 22.11
C GLU A 85 -9.17 -8.70 22.14
N TYR A 86 -9.83 -7.99 21.22
CA TYR A 86 -11.30 -8.02 21.11
C TYR A 86 -11.84 -9.41 20.74
N MET A 87 -11.16 -10.15 19.86
CA MET A 87 -11.56 -11.53 19.54
C MET A 87 -11.43 -12.44 20.76
N THR A 88 -10.38 -12.26 21.56
CA THR A 88 -10.15 -13.01 22.79
C THR A 88 -11.24 -12.72 23.83
N ASP A 89 -11.58 -11.45 24.06
CA ASP A 89 -12.68 -11.06 24.96
C ASP A 89 -14.03 -11.62 24.48
N LEU A 90 -14.29 -11.53 23.17
CA LEU A 90 -15.51 -12.06 22.58
C LEU A 90 -15.60 -13.58 22.78
N ALA A 91 -14.51 -14.33 22.54
CA ALA A 91 -14.47 -15.77 22.80
C ALA A 91 -14.80 -16.10 24.27
N SER A 92 -14.24 -15.36 25.22
CA SER A 92 -14.54 -15.52 26.66
C SER A 92 -16.02 -15.28 26.97
N ARG A 93 -16.62 -14.21 26.43
CA ARG A 93 -18.05 -13.91 26.61
C ARG A 93 -18.96 -14.98 26.01
N MET A 94 -18.58 -15.55 24.87
CA MET A 94 -19.32 -16.67 24.28
C MET A 94 -19.29 -17.92 25.16
N GLU A 95 -18.15 -18.19 25.82
CA GLU A 95 -18.03 -19.29 26.78
C GLU A 95 -18.91 -19.05 28.03
N GLU A 96 -18.96 -17.82 28.54
CA GLU A 96 -19.86 -17.45 29.64
C GLU A 96 -21.33 -17.61 29.26
N LEU A 97 -21.72 -17.18 28.05
CA LEU A 97 -23.07 -17.37 27.52
C LEU A 97 -23.44 -18.84 27.40
N TYR A 98 -22.51 -19.68 26.94
CA TYR A 98 -22.71 -21.12 26.85
C TYR A 98 -22.97 -21.72 28.24
N LYS A 99 -22.15 -21.38 29.24
CA LYS A 99 -22.33 -21.84 30.63
C LYS A 99 -23.67 -21.40 31.21
N SER A 100 -24.07 -20.14 30.98
CA SER A 100 -25.36 -19.62 31.42
C SER A 100 -26.54 -20.38 30.77
N SER A 101 -26.46 -20.64 29.47
CA SER A 101 -27.46 -21.41 28.74
C SER A 101 -27.59 -22.86 29.26
N ASP A 102 -26.46 -23.50 29.59
CA ASP A 102 -26.43 -24.84 30.18
C ASP A 102 -27.04 -24.86 31.60
N GLN A 103 -26.77 -23.84 32.41
CA GLN A 103 -27.43 -23.69 33.72
C GLN A 103 -28.95 -23.51 33.60
N ILE A 104 -29.42 -22.75 32.60
CA ILE A 104 -30.86 -22.61 32.35
C ILE A 104 -31.45 -23.96 31.95
N LYS A 105 -30.76 -24.75 31.13
CA LYS A 105 -31.20 -26.11 30.75
C LYS A 105 -31.38 -27.02 31.97
N ASP A 106 -30.50 -26.95 32.95
CA ASP A 106 -30.62 -27.70 34.21
C ASP A 106 -31.88 -27.29 34.99
N VAL A 107 -32.13 -25.97 35.09
CA VAL A 107 -33.35 -25.44 35.73
C VAL A 107 -34.61 -25.90 34.99
N VAL A 108 -34.61 -25.84 33.66
CA VAL A 108 -35.74 -26.30 32.83
C VAL A 108 -36.00 -27.79 33.01
N THR A 109 -34.94 -28.60 33.13
CA THR A 109 -35.04 -30.04 33.42
C THR A 109 -35.67 -30.29 34.79
N LEU A 110 -35.27 -29.53 35.81
CA LEU A 110 -35.86 -29.60 37.14
C LEU A 110 -37.35 -29.22 37.13
N ILE A 111 -37.73 -28.11 36.47
CA ILE A 111 -39.13 -27.69 36.40
C ILE A 111 -39.97 -28.73 35.63
N THR A 112 -39.40 -29.35 34.59
CA THR A 112 -40.07 -30.46 33.89
C THR A 112 -40.38 -31.59 34.86
N SER A 113 -39.39 -32.01 35.67
CA SER A 113 -39.59 -33.03 36.70
C SER A 113 -40.68 -32.66 37.72
N ILE A 114 -40.73 -31.39 38.14
CA ILE A 114 -41.76 -30.89 39.06
C ILE A 114 -43.15 -30.95 38.40
N ALA A 115 -43.26 -30.58 37.12
CA ALA A 115 -44.52 -30.65 36.38
C ALA A 115 -44.99 -32.10 36.19
N ASP A 116 -44.08 -33.03 35.91
CA ASP A 116 -44.35 -34.48 35.89
C ASP A 116 -44.90 -34.98 37.23
N GLN A 117 -44.24 -34.64 38.34
CA GLN A 117 -44.68 -35.02 39.68
C GLN A 117 -46.05 -34.41 40.02
N THR A 118 -46.26 -33.14 39.70
CA THR A 118 -47.53 -32.43 39.94
C THR A 118 -48.68 -33.05 39.14
N ASN A 119 -48.43 -33.45 37.89
CA ASN A 119 -49.38 -34.16 37.06
C ASN A 119 -49.75 -35.54 37.65
N LEU A 120 -48.78 -36.24 38.24
CA LEU A 120 -48.99 -37.54 38.86
C LEU A 120 -49.75 -37.41 40.19
N LEU A 121 -49.41 -36.41 41.00
CA LEU A 121 -50.12 -36.04 42.23
C LEU A 121 -51.58 -35.67 41.97
N SER A 122 -51.84 -34.84 40.96
CA SER A 122 -53.20 -34.42 40.59
C SER A 122 -54.03 -35.57 40.04
N LEU A 123 -53.42 -36.50 39.29
CA LEU A 123 -54.07 -37.73 38.86
C LEU A 123 -54.49 -38.60 40.06
N ASN A 124 -53.59 -38.82 41.02
CA ASN A 124 -53.91 -39.58 42.23
C ASN A 124 -55.03 -38.92 43.04
N ALA A 125 -55.00 -37.59 43.17
CA ALA A 125 -56.05 -36.83 43.83
C ALA A 125 -57.41 -36.95 43.11
N ALA A 126 -57.42 -36.93 41.78
CA ALA A 126 -58.64 -37.11 40.99
C ALA A 126 -59.23 -38.53 41.18
N ILE A 127 -58.39 -39.56 41.26
CA ILE A 127 -58.80 -40.94 41.54
C ILE A 127 -59.44 -41.05 42.93
N GLU A 128 -58.81 -40.48 43.95
CA GLU A 128 -59.32 -40.55 45.32
C GLU A 128 -60.60 -39.71 45.49
N ALA A 129 -60.70 -38.57 44.81
CA ALA A 129 -61.92 -37.77 44.76
C ALA A 129 -63.09 -38.52 44.10
N ALA A 130 -62.83 -39.30 43.04
CA ALA A 130 -63.84 -40.17 42.44
C ALA A 130 -64.27 -41.30 43.40
N ARG A 131 -63.32 -41.84 44.18
CA ARG A 131 -63.57 -42.88 45.19
C ARG A 131 -64.44 -42.39 46.34
N ALA A 132 -64.33 -41.12 46.74
CA ALA A 132 -65.16 -40.48 47.76
C ALA A 132 -66.60 -40.16 47.30
N GLY A 133 -66.95 -40.43 46.02
CA GLY A 133 -68.31 -40.27 45.50
C GLY A 133 -68.80 -38.82 45.54
N GLN A 134 -69.98 -38.57 46.14
CA GLN A 134 -70.54 -37.21 46.19
C GLN A 134 -69.70 -36.23 47.03
N HIS A 135 -69.03 -36.72 48.09
CA HIS A 135 -68.23 -35.86 48.98
C HIS A 135 -66.93 -35.38 48.31
N GLY A 136 -66.46 -36.06 47.26
CA GLY A 136 -65.24 -35.72 46.54
C GLY A 136 -65.42 -34.78 45.34
N LYS A 137 -66.64 -34.40 44.97
CA LYS A 137 -66.90 -33.61 43.73
C LYS A 137 -66.11 -32.30 43.65
N GLY A 138 -66.01 -31.54 44.74
CA GLY A 138 -65.24 -30.29 44.77
C GLY A 138 -63.73 -30.54 44.61
N PHE A 139 -63.20 -31.58 45.26
CA PHE A 139 -61.81 -32.00 45.13
C PHE A 139 -61.47 -32.50 43.72
N ALA A 140 -62.40 -33.18 43.05
CA ALA A 140 -62.21 -33.66 41.67
C ALA A 140 -62.01 -32.50 40.68
N VAL A 141 -62.75 -31.39 40.86
CA VAL A 141 -62.59 -30.19 40.02
C VAL A 141 -61.21 -29.57 40.23
N VAL A 142 -60.77 -29.40 41.49
CA VAL A 142 -59.44 -28.86 41.80
C VAL A 142 -58.34 -29.76 41.25
N ALA A 143 -58.46 -31.09 41.39
CA ALA A 143 -57.49 -32.04 40.88
C ALA A 143 -57.39 -31.98 39.34
N SER A 144 -58.51 -31.84 38.63
CA SER A 144 -58.51 -31.65 37.18
C SER A 144 -57.84 -30.34 36.77
N GLU A 145 -58.06 -29.26 37.51
CA GLU A 145 -57.45 -27.96 37.21
C GLU A 145 -55.94 -28.01 37.41
N VAL A 146 -55.47 -28.56 38.53
CA VAL A 146 -54.02 -28.75 38.79
C VAL A 146 -53.37 -29.63 37.71
N ARG A 147 -54.08 -30.66 37.24
CA ARG A 147 -53.62 -31.49 36.10
C ARG A 147 -53.47 -30.65 34.84
N ASN A 148 -54.46 -29.84 34.48
CA ASN A 148 -54.40 -28.97 33.31
C ASN A 148 -53.22 -27.98 33.41
N LEU A 149 -53.05 -27.31 34.55
CA LEU A 149 -51.91 -26.41 34.82
C LEU A 149 -50.56 -27.12 34.65
N SER A 150 -50.43 -28.37 35.12
CA SER A 150 -49.19 -29.15 34.96
C SER A 150 -48.88 -29.50 33.51
N VAL A 151 -49.92 -29.78 32.69
CA VAL A 151 -49.76 -30.06 31.25
C VAL A 151 -49.40 -28.78 30.48
N GLU A 152 -50.07 -27.66 30.78
CA GLU A 152 -49.72 -26.36 30.18
C GLU A 152 -48.30 -25.93 30.54
N THR A 153 -47.88 -26.14 31.79
CA THR A 153 -46.51 -25.89 32.26
C THR A 153 -45.50 -26.68 31.44
N LYS A 154 -45.74 -27.98 31.20
CA LYS A 154 -44.88 -28.81 30.34
C LYS A 154 -44.78 -28.27 28.91
N GLN A 155 -45.90 -27.85 28.32
CA GLN A 155 -45.91 -27.30 26.97
C GLN A 155 -45.11 -26.00 26.89
N ALA A 156 -45.23 -25.12 27.88
CA ALA A 156 -44.45 -23.90 27.97
C ALA A 156 -42.95 -24.20 28.10
N ILE A 157 -42.57 -25.15 28.97
CA ILE A 157 -41.20 -25.61 29.13
C ILE A 157 -40.64 -26.17 27.82
N GLY A 158 -41.40 -26.97 27.07
CA GLY A 158 -40.94 -27.48 25.77
C GLY A 158 -40.55 -26.38 24.78
N LYS A 159 -41.28 -25.24 24.79
CA LYS A 159 -40.91 -24.07 23.98
C LYS A 159 -39.61 -23.43 24.47
N VAL A 160 -39.43 -23.30 25.79
CA VAL A 160 -38.20 -22.75 26.40
C VAL A 160 -36.99 -23.64 26.07
N THR A 161 -37.13 -24.97 26.12
CA THR A 161 -36.07 -25.90 25.72
C THR A 161 -35.65 -25.67 24.27
N GLY A 162 -36.61 -25.50 23.34
CA GLY A 162 -36.31 -25.18 21.96
C GLY A 162 -35.53 -23.87 21.80
N MET A 163 -35.91 -22.82 22.54
CA MET A 163 -35.19 -21.53 22.53
C MET A 163 -33.76 -21.66 23.07
N ILE A 164 -33.53 -22.53 24.07
CA ILE A 164 -32.18 -22.81 24.60
C ILE A 164 -31.33 -23.55 23.57
N GLU A 165 -31.89 -24.54 22.87
CA GLU A 165 -31.20 -25.27 21.81
C GLU A 165 -30.80 -24.34 20.64
N GLU A 166 -31.72 -23.46 20.24
CA GLU A 166 -31.44 -22.42 19.24
C GLU A 166 -30.33 -21.46 19.71
N THR A 167 -30.40 -21.01 20.96
CA THR A 167 -29.38 -20.14 21.57
C THR A 167 -28.01 -20.81 21.57
N ASN A 168 -27.93 -22.09 21.95
CA ASN A 168 -26.68 -22.85 21.95
C ASN A 168 -26.11 -23.04 20.53
N THR A 169 -26.97 -23.23 19.53
CA THR A 169 -26.57 -23.30 18.13
C THR A 169 -25.96 -21.97 17.69
N ASN A 170 -26.64 -20.86 17.97
CA ASN A 170 -26.15 -19.51 17.66
C ASN A 170 -24.81 -19.20 18.36
N ILE A 171 -24.64 -19.66 19.60
CA ILE A 171 -23.37 -19.51 20.34
C ILE A 171 -22.23 -20.26 19.64
N ASN A 172 -22.47 -21.50 19.21
CA ASN A 172 -21.47 -22.31 18.52
C ASN A 172 -21.09 -21.71 17.15
N ASP A 173 -22.07 -21.21 16.40
CA ASP A 173 -21.84 -20.56 15.11
C ASP A 173 -21.01 -19.28 15.28
N MET A 174 -21.31 -18.48 16.30
CA MET A 174 -20.52 -17.30 16.64
C MET A 174 -19.09 -17.66 17.05
N SER A 175 -18.89 -18.72 17.83
CA SER A 175 -17.55 -19.22 18.18
C SER A 175 -16.75 -19.61 16.93
N ASN A 176 -17.38 -20.24 15.93
CA ASN A 176 -16.73 -20.55 14.67
C ASN A 176 -16.37 -19.28 13.88
N PHE A 177 -17.26 -18.29 13.88
CA PHE A 177 -17.02 -17.00 13.24
C PHE A 177 -15.83 -16.26 13.88
N VAL A 178 -15.73 -16.25 15.21
CA VAL A 178 -14.58 -15.66 15.94
C VAL A 178 -13.27 -16.31 15.51
N ARG A 179 -13.20 -17.65 15.47
CA ARG A 179 -11.99 -18.37 15.00
C ARG A 179 -11.61 -18.04 13.55
N MET A 180 -12.61 -17.83 12.69
CA MET A 180 -12.37 -17.40 11.31
C MET A 180 -11.82 -15.97 11.26
N MET A 181 -12.38 -15.06 12.06
CA MET A 181 -11.91 -13.69 12.17
C MET A 181 -10.48 -13.61 12.70
N GLU A 182 -10.12 -14.41 13.72
CA GLU A 182 -8.74 -14.49 14.22
C GLU A 182 -7.75 -14.85 13.11
N LYS A 183 -8.08 -15.85 12.27
CA LYS A 183 -7.23 -16.23 11.13
C LYS A 183 -7.11 -15.12 10.10
N LEU A 184 -8.20 -14.42 9.81
CA LEU A 184 -8.18 -13.28 8.89
C LEU A 184 -7.32 -12.14 9.42
N ILE A 185 -7.46 -11.79 10.70
CA ILE A 185 -6.65 -10.76 11.36
C ILE A 185 -5.17 -11.14 11.33
N GLN A 186 -4.82 -12.40 11.63
CA GLN A 186 -3.44 -12.88 11.53
C GLN A 186 -2.88 -12.75 10.12
N LYS A 187 -3.68 -13.12 9.10
CA LYS A 187 -3.27 -12.99 7.70
C LYS A 187 -3.09 -11.52 7.32
N SER A 188 -4.02 -10.65 7.70
CA SER A 188 -3.92 -9.21 7.46
C SER A 188 -2.71 -8.57 8.15
N ALA A 189 -2.37 -9.00 9.37
CA ALA A 189 -1.17 -8.56 10.06
C ALA A 189 0.10 -8.98 9.31
N GLN A 190 0.13 -10.22 8.78
CA GLN A 190 1.25 -10.68 7.94
C GLN A 190 1.37 -9.88 6.64
N ASP A 191 0.25 -9.61 5.96
CA ASP A 191 0.25 -8.83 4.72
C ASP A 191 0.70 -7.38 4.99
N ASN A 192 0.30 -6.79 6.12
CA ASN A 192 0.74 -5.47 6.54
C ASN A 192 2.27 -5.41 6.75
N LEU A 193 2.90 -6.45 7.31
CA LEU A 193 4.37 -6.53 7.39
C LEU A 193 5.04 -6.51 6.00
N GLN A 194 4.44 -7.15 4.99
CA GLN A 194 4.95 -7.10 3.62
C GLN A 194 4.85 -5.70 3.03
N VAL A 195 3.77 -4.99 3.34
CA VAL A 195 3.60 -3.59 2.94
C VAL A 195 4.64 -2.70 3.63
N THR A 196 4.93 -2.91 4.92
CA THR A 196 6.02 -2.20 5.62
C THR A 196 7.36 -2.38 4.90
N HIS A 197 7.70 -3.62 4.53
CA HIS A 197 8.94 -3.90 3.80
C HIS A 197 8.97 -3.27 2.40
N SER A 198 7.82 -3.17 1.74
CA SER A 198 7.70 -2.46 0.46
C SER A 198 8.01 -0.97 0.63
N TYR A 199 7.53 -0.33 1.70
CA TYR A 199 7.87 1.07 2.00
C TYR A 199 9.37 1.25 2.31
N ASP A 200 10.00 0.32 3.03
CA ASP A 200 11.45 0.35 3.26
C ASP A 200 12.23 0.31 1.93
N SER A 201 11.81 -0.57 1.01
CA SER A 201 12.41 -0.68 -0.32
C SER A 201 12.24 0.59 -1.14
N ILE A 202 11.08 1.26 -1.03
CA ILE A 202 10.83 2.54 -1.72
C ILE A 202 11.74 3.62 -1.16
N VAL A 203 11.88 3.74 0.17
CA VAL A 203 12.77 4.73 0.80
C VAL A 203 14.22 4.53 0.36
N GLU A 204 14.68 3.28 0.29
CA GLU A 204 16.02 2.96 -0.22
C GLU A 204 16.19 3.35 -1.70
N ALA A 205 15.21 3.02 -2.56
CA ALA A 205 15.23 3.39 -3.97
C ALA A 205 15.25 4.91 -4.16
N VAL A 206 14.46 5.66 -3.39
CA VAL A 206 14.42 7.12 -3.40
C VAL A 206 15.76 7.72 -2.98
N SER A 207 16.43 7.11 -1.99
CA SER A 207 17.78 7.52 -1.59
C SER A 207 18.78 7.36 -2.74
N GLY A 208 18.75 6.22 -3.44
CA GLY A 208 19.58 5.99 -4.63
C GLY A 208 19.28 6.97 -5.76
N MET A 209 18.01 7.29 -5.99
CA MET A 209 17.60 8.30 -6.98
C MET A 209 18.14 9.70 -6.64
N LYS A 210 18.17 10.06 -5.36
CA LYS A 210 18.69 11.35 -4.89
C LYS A 210 20.20 11.47 -5.14
N GLU A 211 20.95 10.41 -4.90
CA GLU A 211 22.38 10.35 -5.20
C GLU A 211 22.62 10.48 -6.72
N GLN A 212 21.91 9.69 -7.52
CA GLN A 212 22.02 9.74 -8.98
C GLN A 212 21.68 11.13 -9.54
N THR A 213 20.64 11.78 -9.02
CA THR A 213 20.23 13.13 -9.44
C THR A 213 21.26 14.19 -9.05
N THR A 214 21.90 14.04 -7.88
CA THR A 214 23.01 14.90 -7.47
C THR A 214 24.23 14.73 -8.39
N GLN A 215 24.53 13.50 -8.81
CA GLN A 215 25.60 13.23 -9.77
C GLN A 215 25.28 13.78 -11.16
N SER A 216 24.03 13.68 -11.63
CA SER A 216 23.57 14.30 -12.86
C SER A 216 23.76 15.81 -12.84
N ARG A 217 23.42 16.48 -11.74
CA ARG A 217 23.65 17.93 -11.59
C ARG A 217 25.13 18.30 -11.75
N LYS A 218 26.03 17.55 -11.12
CA LYS A 218 27.48 17.77 -11.27
C LYS A 218 27.96 17.56 -12.71
N SER A 219 27.43 16.56 -13.40
CA SER A 219 27.76 16.33 -14.82
C SER A 219 27.25 17.46 -15.73
N ILE A 220 26.08 18.02 -15.42
CA ILE A 220 25.53 19.20 -16.13
C ILE A 220 26.43 20.42 -15.90
N GLU A 221 26.81 20.71 -14.66
CA GLU A 221 27.75 21.80 -14.32
C GLU A 221 29.07 21.67 -15.10
N ASN A 222 29.64 20.46 -15.16
CA ASN A 222 30.84 20.20 -15.97
C ASN A 222 30.60 20.40 -17.48
N THR A 223 29.44 20.00 -17.99
CA THR A 223 29.10 20.16 -19.40
C THR A 223 28.99 21.62 -19.78
N VAL A 224 28.35 22.45 -18.93
CA VAL A 224 28.29 23.91 -19.11
C VAL A 224 29.70 24.51 -19.20
N GLN A 225 30.61 24.09 -18.31
CA GLN A 225 31.99 24.57 -18.34
C GLN A 225 32.72 24.19 -19.65
N ILE A 226 32.55 22.95 -20.12
CA ILE A 226 33.14 22.49 -21.40
C ILE A 226 32.58 23.29 -22.58
N LEU A 227 31.28 23.61 -22.58
CA LEU A 227 30.67 24.42 -23.65
C LEU A 227 31.25 25.83 -23.71
N LEU A 228 31.55 26.44 -22.56
CA LEU A 228 32.22 27.75 -22.51
C LEU A 228 33.63 27.69 -23.11
N GLU A 229 34.39 26.64 -22.79
CA GLU A 229 35.73 26.43 -23.35
C GLU A 229 35.70 26.18 -24.87
N ILE A 230 34.71 25.41 -25.36
CA ILE A 230 34.51 25.18 -26.80
C ILE A 230 34.19 26.50 -27.51
N ASN A 231 33.28 27.31 -26.98
CA ASN A 231 32.95 28.61 -27.58
C ASN A 231 34.18 29.52 -27.70
N GLN A 232 35.02 29.57 -26.67
CA GLN A 232 36.26 30.35 -26.71
C GLN A 232 37.27 29.80 -27.74
N ALA A 233 37.35 28.48 -27.88
CA ALA A 233 38.18 27.84 -28.90
C ALA A 233 37.68 28.15 -30.32
N ILE A 234 36.37 28.11 -30.55
CA ILE A 234 35.74 28.47 -31.85
C ILE A 234 36.07 29.92 -32.23
N GLU A 235 35.95 30.87 -31.29
CA GLU A 235 36.29 32.27 -31.52
C GLU A 235 37.77 32.44 -31.92
N THR A 236 38.67 31.71 -31.22
CA THR A 236 40.10 31.72 -31.54
C THR A 236 40.40 31.13 -32.93
N ILE A 237 39.70 30.06 -33.30
CA ILE A 237 39.84 29.40 -34.60
C ILE A 237 39.33 30.31 -35.72
N ALA A 238 38.18 30.96 -35.54
CA ALA A 238 37.62 31.91 -36.49
C ALA A 238 38.58 33.07 -36.74
N HIS A 239 39.14 33.68 -35.68
CA HIS A 239 40.16 34.72 -35.81
C HIS A 239 41.42 34.24 -36.53
N SER A 240 41.91 33.05 -36.19
CA SER A 240 43.10 32.48 -36.84
C SER A 240 42.86 32.18 -38.33
N SER A 241 41.63 31.78 -38.69
CA SER A 241 41.22 31.57 -40.07
C SER A 241 41.21 32.88 -40.87
N ASP A 242 40.68 33.95 -40.28
CA ASP A 242 40.70 35.28 -40.91
C ASP A 242 42.13 35.80 -41.11
N ASP A 243 43.00 35.62 -40.11
CA ASP A 243 44.42 36.00 -40.19
C ASP A 243 45.15 35.22 -41.30
N LEU A 244 44.88 33.91 -41.43
CA LEU A 244 45.45 33.09 -42.50
C LEU A 244 44.95 33.51 -43.89
N MET A 245 43.67 33.87 -44.01
CA MET A 245 43.09 34.39 -45.24
C MET A 245 43.78 35.69 -45.66
N GLN A 246 43.95 36.64 -44.72
CA GLN A 246 44.62 37.91 -44.98
C GLN A 246 46.10 37.70 -45.35
N LEU A 247 46.82 36.83 -44.64
CA LEU A 247 48.21 36.49 -44.95
C LEU A 247 48.36 35.86 -46.35
N ALA A 248 47.40 35.01 -46.75
CA ALA A 248 47.38 34.42 -48.08
C ALA A 248 47.10 35.46 -49.18
N GLU A 249 46.25 36.45 -48.92
CA GLU A 249 46.03 37.56 -49.85
C GLU A 249 47.29 38.41 -50.07
N ASP A 250 48.08 38.62 -49.01
CA ASP A 250 49.33 39.38 -49.01
C ASP A 250 50.55 38.64 -49.63
N LEU A 251 50.46 37.32 -49.84
CA LEU A 251 51.47 36.44 -50.47
C LEU A 251 51.51 36.55 -52.01
#